data_AF-A0A2G9TVR1-F1
#
_entry.id   AF-A0A2G9TVR1-F1
#
_cell.length_a   1.000
_cell.length_b   1.000
_cell.length_c   1.000
_cell.angle_alpha   90.00
_cell.angle_beta   90.00
_cell.angle_gamma   90.00
#
_symmetry.space_group_name_H-M   'P 1'
#
loop_
_entity.id
_entity.type
_entity.pdbx_description
1 polymer ?
#
loop_
_entity_poly.entity_id
_entity_poly.type
_entity_poly.pdbx_seq_one_letter_code
_entity_poly.pdbx_strand_id
1 'polypeptide(L)'
;MVTAPPFRFYGTRHGCFRQHRPQRTEATIHVDEEVEHATRIDDEYEDGDQRASTCSTILPIFFTLVYEYHQGGGFLTIAVKKLFSLVQFVFVVAFSTFFTQCVDYEVLFANKNLTTTGEKITGKRSFDVQKHLHLKVDRDNITPFDLYNRILRFKNYLVALVNTVAMYGFLNLIFFPLIFLYQILYAFFTLSELIKRRRDALGMRRYSNYGRYRVRHFNELNHELTARLNRSHVHANAYLNQFTSVLTEILAKNIAFIAGAIAGVLAILSAWDEDVLQ
;
A
#
# COMPACT_ATOMS: atom_id res chain seq x y z
N MET A 1 45.22 31.06 5.98
CA MET A 1 45.45 29.85 5.15
C MET A 1 44.41 28.83 5.59
N VAL A 2 43.40 28.41 4.86
CA VAL A 2 43.15 28.37 3.41
C VAL A 2 41.70 28.83 3.15
N THR A 3 41.56 29.62 2.11
CA THR A 3 40.36 30.23 1.56
C THR A 3 39.46 29.22 0.84
N ALA A 4 38.15 29.25 1.13
CA ALA A 4 37.12 28.55 0.37
C ALA A 4 36.73 29.37 -0.89
N PRO A 5 36.50 28.75 -2.05
CA PRO A 5 36.03 29.45 -3.25
C PRO A 5 34.50 29.69 -3.21
N PRO A 6 33.99 30.77 -3.83
CA PRO A 6 32.56 31.01 -3.95
C PRO A 6 31.96 30.18 -5.09
N PHE A 7 30.90 29.42 -4.78
CA PHE A 7 30.08 28.74 -5.77
C PHE A 7 29.27 29.75 -6.59
N ARG A 8 29.58 29.83 -7.88
CA ARG A 8 28.89 30.64 -8.88
C ARG A 8 27.59 29.94 -9.29
N PHE A 9 26.45 30.58 -9.01
CA PHE A 9 25.18 30.23 -9.62
C PHE A 9 25.23 30.57 -11.12
N TYR A 10 25.22 29.55 -11.98
CA TYR A 10 24.88 29.76 -13.39
C TYR A 10 23.35 29.77 -13.51
N GLY A 11 22.79 30.97 -13.65
CA GLY A 11 21.43 31.15 -14.16
C GLY A 11 21.42 30.81 -15.65
N THR A 12 20.77 29.70 -16.01
CA THR A 12 20.42 29.41 -17.39
C THR A 12 19.26 30.31 -17.80
N ARG A 13 19.59 31.32 -18.60
CA ARG A 13 18.65 32.16 -19.34
C ARG A 13 17.78 31.28 -20.23
N HIS A 14 16.49 31.20 -19.95
CA HIS A 14 15.52 30.83 -20.97
C HIS A 14 15.43 32.01 -21.95
N GLY A 15 16.06 31.85 -23.11
CA GLY A 15 15.90 32.74 -24.25
C GLY A 15 14.44 32.71 -24.70
N CYS A 16 13.77 33.85 -24.54
CA CYS A 16 12.47 34.11 -25.14
C CYS A 16 12.65 34.12 -26.67
N PHE A 17 12.12 33.11 -27.35
CA PHE A 17 12.13 33.05 -28.81
C PHE A 17 11.17 34.12 -29.34
N ARG A 18 11.75 35.12 -29.99
CA ARG A 18 11.05 36.23 -30.64
C ARG A 18 10.40 35.71 -31.92
N GLN A 19 9.10 35.42 -31.88
CA GLN A 19 8.36 34.98 -33.06
C GLN A 19 8.05 36.20 -33.94
N HIS A 20 8.84 36.38 -35.00
CA HIS A 20 8.52 37.32 -36.08
C HIS A 20 7.24 36.84 -36.80
N ARG A 21 6.22 37.69 -36.90
CA ARG A 21 5.09 37.45 -37.81
C ARG A 21 5.61 37.45 -39.26
N PRO A 22 5.26 36.47 -40.12
CA PRO A 22 5.49 36.61 -41.55
C PRO A 22 4.40 37.50 -42.16
N GLN A 23 4.81 38.39 -43.05
CA GLN A 23 3.91 39.14 -43.93
C GLN A 23 3.39 38.19 -45.01
N ARG A 24 2.07 38.25 -45.24
CA ARG A 24 1.39 37.52 -46.32
C ARG A 24 1.91 38.03 -47.68
N THR A 25 2.65 37.20 -48.40
CA THR A 25 2.84 37.33 -49.85
C THR A 25 2.43 36.01 -50.49
N GLU A 26 1.52 36.11 -51.46
CA GLU A 26 1.01 34.98 -52.24
C GLU A 26 2.08 34.55 -53.25
N ALA A 27 2.48 33.28 -53.22
CA ALA A 27 3.18 32.62 -54.32
C ALA A 27 2.85 31.13 -54.29
N THR A 28 2.19 30.66 -55.34
CA THR A 28 1.80 29.26 -55.55
C THR A 28 3.01 28.48 -56.05
N ILE A 29 3.65 27.68 -55.19
CA ILE A 29 4.74 26.77 -55.58
C ILE A 29 4.59 25.46 -54.78
N HIS A 30 4.49 24.34 -55.50
CA HIS A 30 4.59 22.92 -55.09
C HIS A 30 4.29 22.55 -53.62
N VAL A 31 3.02 22.22 -53.34
CA VAL A 31 2.50 21.83 -52.02
C VAL A 31 2.85 20.38 -51.63
N ASP A 32 3.28 19.52 -52.57
CA ASP A 32 3.45 18.09 -52.30
C ASP A 32 4.72 17.77 -51.48
N GLU A 33 5.81 18.52 -51.64
CA GLU A 33 7.09 18.27 -50.93
C GLU A 33 7.11 18.87 -49.51
N GLU A 34 6.41 20.01 -49.29
CA GLU A 34 6.23 20.59 -47.95
C GLU A 34 5.30 19.75 -47.06
N VAL A 35 4.28 19.11 -47.64
CA VAL A 35 3.36 18.24 -46.89
C VAL A 35 4.05 16.94 -46.48
N GLU A 36 4.90 16.36 -47.33
CA GLU A 36 5.71 15.18 -46.97
C GLU A 36 6.78 15.53 -45.92
N HIS A 37 7.35 16.74 -45.97
CA HIS A 37 8.31 17.19 -44.96
C HIS A 37 7.63 17.51 -43.60
N ALA A 38 6.45 18.12 -43.61
CA ALA A 38 5.68 18.39 -42.39
C ALA A 38 5.20 17.11 -41.71
N THR A 39 4.69 16.14 -42.48
CA THR A 39 4.28 14.83 -41.96
C THR A 39 5.47 14.02 -41.42
N ARG A 40 6.63 14.07 -42.09
CA ARG A 40 7.87 13.46 -41.58
C ARG A 40 8.34 14.09 -40.26
N ILE A 41 8.21 15.41 -40.10
CA ILE A 41 8.57 16.11 -38.86
C ILE A 41 7.59 15.77 -37.73
N ASP A 42 6.29 15.67 -38.02
CA ASP A 42 5.27 15.25 -37.04
C ASP A 42 5.49 13.79 -36.58
N ASP A 43 5.83 12.89 -37.51
CA ASP A 43 6.17 11.49 -37.19
C ASP A 43 7.47 11.37 -36.37
N GLU A 44 8.50 12.17 -36.68
CA GLU A 44 9.77 12.21 -35.94
C GLU A 44 9.61 12.87 -34.55
N TYR A 45 8.66 13.80 -34.40
CA TYR A 45 8.29 14.41 -33.13
C TYR A 45 7.49 13.45 -32.23
N GLU A 46 6.53 12.70 -32.78
CA GLU A 46 5.79 11.66 -32.06
C GLU A 46 6.71 10.50 -31.62
N ASP A 47 7.64 10.02 -32.47
CA ASP A 47 8.63 9.00 -32.09
C ASP A 47 9.61 9.54 -31.03
N GLY A 48 10.00 10.81 -31.13
CA GLY A 48 10.82 11.51 -30.14
C GLY A 48 10.15 11.62 -28.76
N ASP A 49 8.87 12.00 -28.71
CA ASP A 49 8.10 12.08 -27.46
C ASP A 49 7.80 10.70 -26.87
N GLN A 50 7.50 9.70 -27.72
CA GLN A 50 7.29 8.32 -27.31
C GLN A 50 8.58 7.71 -26.73
N ARG A 51 9.74 7.97 -27.35
CA ARG A 51 11.05 7.52 -26.89
C ARG A 51 11.51 8.27 -25.64
N ALA A 52 11.22 9.56 -25.52
CA ALA A 52 11.48 10.36 -24.33
C ALA A 52 10.60 9.93 -23.15
N SER A 53 9.31 9.67 -23.38
CA SER A 53 8.36 9.14 -22.40
C SER A 53 8.75 7.73 -21.95
N THR A 54 9.21 6.89 -22.88
CA THR A 54 9.73 5.55 -22.60
C THR A 54 11.01 5.63 -21.77
N CYS A 55 11.96 6.50 -22.13
CA CYS A 55 13.21 6.70 -21.39
C CYS A 55 12.97 7.27 -19.97
N SER A 56 12.08 8.27 -19.86
CA SER A 56 11.68 8.88 -18.58
C SER A 56 11.03 7.87 -17.64
N THR A 57 10.30 6.90 -18.18
CA THR A 57 9.66 5.83 -17.42
C THR A 57 10.63 4.69 -17.07
N ILE A 58 11.56 4.32 -17.96
CA ILE A 58 12.48 3.18 -17.76
C ILE A 58 13.56 3.49 -16.72
N LEU A 59 14.12 4.70 -16.72
CA LEU A 59 15.23 5.06 -15.83
C LEU A 59 14.91 4.87 -14.33
N PRO A 60 13.77 5.35 -13.79
CA PRO A 60 13.43 5.12 -12.39
C PRO A 60 13.14 3.64 -12.09
N ILE A 61 12.57 2.89 -13.04
CA ILE A 61 12.34 1.44 -12.90
C ILE A 61 13.67 0.71 -12.83
N PHE A 62 14.61 1.04 -13.72
CA PHE A 62 15.96 0.47 -13.71
C PHE A 62 16.67 0.73 -12.38
N PHE A 63 16.69 1.98 -11.89
CA PHE A 63 17.31 2.29 -10.60
C PHE A 63 16.63 1.57 -9.43
N THR A 64 15.30 1.41 -9.47
CA THR A 64 14.56 0.66 -8.45
C THR A 64 14.94 -0.82 -8.46
N LEU A 65 15.02 -1.44 -9.64
CA LEU A 65 15.42 -2.84 -9.79
C LEU A 65 16.87 -3.08 -9.34
N VAL A 66 17.81 -2.19 -9.72
CA VAL A 66 19.20 -2.26 -9.29
C VAL A 66 19.31 -2.10 -7.76
N TYR A 67 18.53 -1.18 -7.19
CA TYR A 67 18.46 -1.00 -5.75
C TYR A 67 17.93 -2.25 -5.02
N GLU A 68 16.81 -2.82 -5.49
CA GLU A 68 16.24 -4.04 -4.91
C GLU A 68 17.19 -5.23 -5.05
N TYR A 69 17.89 -5.34 -6.17
CA TYR A 69 18.91 -6.36 -6.41
C TYR A 69 20.06 -6.26 -5.39
N HIS A 70 20.60 -5.06 -5.19
CA HIS A 70 21.70 -4.82 -4.26
C HIS A 70 21.29 -5.08 -2.80
N GLN A 71 20.12 -4.61 -2.38
CA GLN A 71 19.60 -4.81 -1.02
C GLN A 71 19.14 -6.25 -0.76
N GLY A 72 18.70 -6.97 -1.80
CA GLY A 72 18.25 -8.35 -1.71
C GLY A 72 19.39 -9.38 -1.59
N GLY A 73 20.65 -8.97 -1.71
CA GLY A 73 21.81 -9.87 -1.64
C GLY A 73 22.07 -10.65 -2.93
N GLY A 74 21.55 -10.18 -4.07
CA GLY A 74 21.69 -10.81 -5.39
C GLY A 74 20.41 -11.45 -5.93
N PHE A 75 20.49 -12.03 -7.13
CA PHE A 75 19.32 -12.57 -7.82
C PHE A 75 18.75 -13.83 -7.14
N LEU A 76 19.63 -14.77 -6.77
CA LEU A 76 19.24 -16.07 -6.22
C LEU A 76 18.43 -15.92 -4.93
N THR A 77 18.88 -15.07 -4.01
CA THR A 77 18.21 -14.82 -2.73
C THR A 77 16.82 -14.19 -2.93
N ILE A 78 16.69 -13.27 -3.88
CA ILE A 78 15.41 -12.66 -4.25
C ILE A 78 14.48 -13.72 -4.86
N ALA A 79 14.97 -14.52 -5.79
CA ALA A 79 14.21 -15.59 -6.43
C ALA A 79 13.71 -16.62 -5.40
N VAL A 80 14.60 -17.07 -4.50
CA VAL A 80 14.28 -17.99 -3.41
C VAL A 80 13.23 -17.38 -2.48
N LYS A 81 13.38 -16.11 -2.08
CA LYS A 81 12.39 -15.42 -1.24
C LYS A 81 11.01 -15.37 -1.90
N LYS A 82 10.94 -15.07 -3.20
CA LYS A 82 9.68 -15.04 -3.96
C LYS A 82 9.08 -16.44 -4.10
N LEU A 83 9.90 -17.45 -4.33
CA LEU A 83 9.49 -18.86 -4.38
C LEU A 83 8.89 -19.32 -3.05
N PHE A 84 9.57 -19.09 -1.93
CA PHE A 84 9.05 -19.44 -0.61
C PHE A 84 7.78 -18.67 -0.26
N SER A 85 7.67 -17.40 -0.65
CA SER A 85 6.43 -16.63 -0.46
C SER A 85 5.24 -17.23 -1.24
N LEU A 86 5.49 -17.76 -2.45
CA LEU A 86 4.47 -18.44 -3.24
C LEU A 86 4.08 -19.78 -2.60
N VAL A 87 5.06 -20.57 -2.16
CA VAL A 87 4.85 -21.85 -1.48
C VAL A 87 4.05 -21.64 -0.19
N GLN A 88 4.36 -20.61 0.59
CA GLN A 88 3.62 -20.26 1.81
C GLN A 88 2.16 -19.94 1.51
N PHE A 89 1.90 -19.16 0.46
CA PHE A 89 0.53 -18.84 0.05
C PHE A 89 -0.26 -20.10 -0.33
N VAL A 90 0.31 -20.96 -1.18
CA VAL A 90 -0.31 -22.23 -1.58
C VAL A 90 -0.56 -23.13 -0.38
N PHE A 91 0.42 -23.22 0.54
CA PHE A 91 0.31 -24.03 1.75
C PHE A 91 -0.84 -23.56 2.64
N VAL A 92 -0.96 -22.25 2.92
CA VAL A 92 -2.04 -21.72 3.77
C VAL A 92 -3.41 -22.00 3.16
N VAL A 93 -3.57 -21.82 1.84
CA VAL A 93 -4.83 -22.11 1.15
C VAL A 93 -5.16 -23.60 1.20
N ALA A 94 -4.23 -24.47 0.80
CA ALA A 94 -4.45 -25.92 0.78
C ALA A 94 -4.74 -26.47 2.18
N PHE A 95 -4.00 -26.02 3.20
CA PHE A 95 -4.19 -26.44 4.58
C PHE A 95 -5.55 -25.96 5.13
N SER A 96 -5.94 -24.71 4.87
CA SER A 96 -7.25 -24.20 5.27
C SER A 96 -8.40 -24.97 4.60
N THR A 97 -8.26 -25.29 3.31
CA THR A 97 -9.23 -26.10 2.58
C THR A 97 -9.32 -27.52 3.14
N PHE A 98 -8.18 -28.12 3.48
CA PHE A 98 -8.13 -29.45 4.12
C PHE A 98 -8.90 -29.47 5.45
N PHE A 99 -8.67 -28.52 6.35
CA PHE A 99 -9.40 -28.47 7.62
C PHE A 99 -10.90 -28.25 7.42
N THR A 100 -11.31 -27.44 6.45
CA THR A 100 -12.74 -27.16 6.24
C THR A 100 -13.50 -28.25 5.49
N GLN A 101 -12.86 -28.94 4.53
CA GLN A 101 -13.53 -29.88 3.63
C GLN A 101 -13.19 -31.35 3.91
N CYS A 102 -12.02 -31.62 4.49
CA CYS A 102 -11.52 -32.99 4.68
C CYS A 102 -11.58 -33.47 6.13
N VAL A 103 -11.85 -32.58 7.10
CA VAL A 103 -12.03 -32.95 8.51
C VAL A 103 -13.52 -32.95 8.84
N ASP A 104 -14.05 -34.13 9.11
CA ASP A 104 -15.42 -34.28 9.61
C ASP A 104 -15.49 -33.85 11.08
N TYR A 105 -15.81 -32.57 11.29
CA TYR A 105 -15.99 -32.02 12.62
C TYR A 105 -17.27 -32.53 13.30
N GLU A 106 -18.23 -33.12 12.59
CA GLU A 106 -19.43 -33.70 13.20
C GLU A 106 -19.12 -35.04 13.85
N VAL A 107 -18.17 -35.80 13.28
CA VAL A 107 -17.64 -37.02 13.91
C VAL A 107 -16.62 -36.69 15.02
N LEU A 108 -15.94 -35.53 14.93
CA LEU A 108 -15.00 -35.06 15.97
C LEU A 108 -15.68 -34.33 17.14
N PHE A 109 -16.78 -33.62 16.88
CA PHE A 109 -17.56 -32.86 17.83
C PHE A 109 -19.04 -33.12 17.53
N ALA A 110 -19.53 -34.28 17.96
CA ALA A 110 -20.91 -34.71 17.74
C ALA A 110 -21.93 -33.63 18.18
N ASN A 111 -22.48 -32.89 17.21
CA ASN A 111 -23.78 -32.20 17.30
C ASN A 111 -24.26 -31.74 15.91
N LYS A 112 -25.29 -32.42 15.39
CA LYS A 112 -26.07 -32.02 14.22
C LYS A 112 -27.19 -31.07 14.61
N ASN A 113 -27.62 -30.21 13.68
CA ASN A 113 -29.03 -29.97 13.29
C ASN A 113 -29.10 -28.99 12.09
N LEU A 114 -29.46 -29.51 10.90
CA LEU A 114 -29.73 -28.80 9.63
C LEU A 114 -31.14 -28.21 9.57
N THR A 115 -31.37 -27.18 8.73
CA THR A 115 -32.22 -27.17 7.51
C THR A 115 -32.20 -25.75 6.90
N THR A 116 -31.86 -25.56 5.62
CA THR A 116 -32.66 -25.77 4.39
C THR A 116 -33.86 -24.83 4.30
N THR A 117 -33.69 -23.69 3.61
CA THR A 117 -34.68 -23.11 2.67
C THR A 117 -34.10 -21.85 2.01
N GLY A 118 -33.73 -21.99 0.74
CA GLY A 118 -33.42 -20.86 -0.13
C GLY A 118 -34.67 -20.41 -0.87
N GLU A 119 -34.90 -19.11 -0.95
CA GLU A 119 -35.59 -18.50 -2.09
C GLU A 119 -35.19 -17.03 -2.28
N LYS A 120 -35.00 -16.65 -3.55
CA LYS A 120 -34.79 -15.29 -4.07
C LYS A 120 -36.14 -14.72 -4.49
N ILE A 121 -36.44 -13.45 -4.18
CA ILE A 121 -37.39 -12.70 -5.01
C ILE A 121 -36.94 -11.24 -5.21
N THR A 122 -36.94 -10.91 -6.50
CA THR A 122 -36.73 -9.64 -7.21
C THR A 122 -37.64 -8.48 -6.79
N GLY A 123 -37.14 -7.25 -6.96
CA GLY A 123 -37.98 -6.05 -7.02
C GLY A 123 -37.21 -4.77 -7.34
N LYS A 124 -37.02 -4.46 -8.63
CA LYS A 124 -36.65 -3.11 -9.08
C LYS A 124 -37.81 -2.15 -8.77
N ARG A 125 -37.54 -1.04 -8.08
CA ARG A 125 -38.44 0.12 -8.07
C ARG A 125 -37.68 1.37 -8.50
N SER A 126 -38.11 1.86 -9.67
CA SER A 126 -37.82 3.18 -10.20
C SER A 126 -38.34 4.25 -9.24
N PHE A 127 -37.56 5.31 -9.02
CA PHE A 127 -38.02 6.57 -8.45
C PHE A 127 -37.82 7.64 -9.54
N ASP A 128 -38.92 8.00 -10.19
CA ASP A 128 -39.03 9.24 -10.96
C ASP A 128 -39.40 10.37 -10.00
N VAL A 129 -38.52 11.36 -9.82
CA VAL A 129 -38.91 12.69 -9.32
C VAL A 129 -38.03 13.77 -9.97
N GLN A 130 -38.64 14.43 -10.97
CA GLN A 130 -38.68 15.89 -11.15
C GLN A 130 -37.45 16.63 -11.71
N LYS A 131 -37.43 16.77 -13.04
CA LYS A 131 -36.78 17.88 -13.76
C LYS A 131 -37.59 19.17 -13.55
N HIS A 132 -37.00 20.17 -12.91
CA HIS A 132 -37.14 21.58 -13.30
C HIS A 132 -36.21 22.47 -12.47
N LEU A 133 -35.21 23.07 -13.11
CA LEU A 133 -34.79 24.43 -12.75
C LEU A 133 -34.15 25.09 -13.97
N HIS A 134 -34.81 26.13 -14.46
CA HIS A 134 -34.24 27.05 -15.45
C HIS A 134 -33.24 27.97 -14.73
N LEU A 135 -32.06 28.15 -15.32
CA LEU A 135 -31.24 29.32 -15.06
C LEU A 135 -30.65 29.79 -16.39
N LYS A 136 -31.24 30.88 -16.86
CA LYS A 136 -30.84 31.64 -18.03
C LYS A 136 -29.58 32.44 -17.64
N VAL A 137 -28.51 32.33 -18.40
CA VAL A 137 -27.37 33.26 -18.31
C VAL A 137 -26.97 33.61 -19.73
N ASP A 138 -27.07 34.90 -20.06
CA ASP A 138 -26.69 35.47 -21.33
C ASP A 138 -25.21 35.24 -21.63
N ARG A 139 -24.93 34.90 -22.89
CA ARG A 139 -23.59 34.96 -23.43
C ARG A 139 -23.27 36.41 -23.71
N ASP A 140 -22.15 36.90 -23.17
CA ASP A 140 -21.31 37.83 -23.91
C ASP A 140 -19.82 37.63 -23.55
N ASN A 141 -19.08 37.25 -24.60
CA ASN A 141 -17.66 37.45 -24.84
C ASN A 141 -16.69 37.57 -23.65
N ILE A 142 -16.18 36.42 -23.18
CA ILE A 142 -14.79 36.27 -22.74
C ILE A 142 -14.36 34.86 -23.14
N THR A 143 -13.22 34.69 -23.82
CA THR A 143 -12.66 33.38 -24.20
C THR A 143 -12.48 32.48 -22.97
N PRO A 144 -13.28 31.41 -22.81
CA PRO A 144 -13.43 30.71 -21.52
C PRO A 144 -12.59 29.42 -21.38
N PHE A 145 -12.00 28.91 -22.45
CA PHE A 145 -11.31 27.61 -22.46
C PHE A 145 -10.06 27.56 -21.54
N ASP A 146 -9.35 28.68 -21.38
CA ASP A 146 -8.09 28.73 -20.64
C ASP A 146 -8.27 29.03 -19.12
N LEU A 147 -9.43 29.59 -18.73
CA LEU A 147 -9.79 29.84 -17.34
C LEU A 147 -10.32 28.57 -16.63
N TYR A 148 -10.99 27.69 -17.36
CA TYR A 148 -11.53 26.42 -16.84
C TYR A 148 -10.43 25.43 -16.43
N ASN A 149 -9.37 25.32 -17.23
CA ASN A 149 -8.28 24.36 -16.98
C ASN A 149 -7.39 24.72 -15.78
N ARG A 150 -7.33 26.00 -15.37
CA ARG A 150 -6.54 26.43 -14.20
C ARG A 150 -7.30 26.35 -12.88
N ILE A 151 -8.63 26.56 -12.87
CA ILE A 151 -9.43 26.62 -11.63
C ILE A 151 -10.00 25.25 -11.25
N LEU A 152 -10.31 24.37 -12.22
CA LEU A 152 -10.88 23.05 -11.95
C LEU A 152 -9.85 21.91 -11.90
N ARG A 153 -8.54 22.15 -12.07
CA ARG A 153 -7.53 21.07 -12.09
C ARG A 153 -7.59 20.17 -10.84
N PHE A 154 -7.75 20.78 -9.67
CA PHE A 154 -7.92 20.03 -8.41
C PHE A 154 -9.25 19.29 -8.37
N LYS A 155 -10.35 19.90 -8.84
CA LYS A 155 -11.66 19.25 -8.89
C LYS A 155 -11.69 18.09 -9.88
N ASN A 156 -11.09 18.22 -11.06
CA ASN A 156 -10.98 17.17 -12.07
C ASN A 156 -10.06 16.04 -11.60
N TYR A 157 -8.94 16.35 -10.96
CA TYR A 157 -8.07 15.33 -10.34
C TYR A 157 -8.77 14.64 -9.17
N LEU A 158 -9.53 15.38 -8.36
CA LEU A 158 -10.29 14.82 -7.24
C LEU A 158 -11.44 13.96 -7.74
N VAL A 159 -12.16 14.34 -8.80
CA VAL A 159 -13.20 13.51 -9.43
C VAL A 159 -12.58 12.25 -10.05
N ALA A 160 -11.47 12.35 -10.77
CA ALA A 160 -10.76 11.19 -11.31
C ALA A 160 -10.20 10.28 -10.21
N LEU A 161 -9.63 10.86 -9.15
CA LEU A 161 -9.10 10.15 -8.00
C LEU A 161 -10.21 9.48 -7.19
N VAL A 162 -11.31 10.18 -6.92
CA VAL A 162 -12.46 9.62 -6.20
C VAL A 162 -13.11 8.51 -7.00
N ASN A 163 -13.29 8.66 -8.32
CA ASN A 163 -13.85 7.59 -9.14
C ASN A 163 -12.92 6.37 -9.20
N THR A 164 -11.61 6.59 -9.28
CA THR A 164 -10.61 5.50 -9.32
C THR A 164 -10.49 4.80 -7.97
N VAL A 165 -10.40 5.56 -6.87
CA VAL A 165 -10.33 5.03 -5.50
C VAL A 165 -11.65 4.41 -5.07
N ALA A 166 -12.79 4.93 -5.51
CA ALA A 166 -14.10 4.31 -5.26
C ALA A 166 -14.22 2.96 -5.97
N MET A 167 -13.71 2.83 -7.20
CA MET A 167 -13.68 1.55 -7.92
C MET A 167 -12.78 0.54 -7.20
N TYR A 168 -11.54 0.92 -6.84
CA TYR A 168 -10.66 0.06 -6.04
C TYR A 168 -11.21 -0.25 -4.64
N GLY A 169 -11.91 0.70 -4.02
CA GLY A 169 -12.57 0.53 -2.73
C GLY A 169 -13.72 -0.48 -2.80
N PHE A 170 -14.52 -0.43 -3.87
CA PHE A 170 -15.56 -1.43 -4.14
C PHE A 170 -14.98 -2.82 -4.41
N LEU A 171 -13.91 -2.92 -5.21
CA LEU A 171 -13.18 -4.18 -5.39
C LEU A 171 -12.65 -4.72 -4.06
N ASN A 172 -12.04 -3.87 -3.24
CA ASN A 172 -11.55 -4.26 -1.92
C ASN A 172 -12.69 -4.71 -0.99
N LEU A 173 -13.89 -4.13 -1.10
CA LEU A 173 -15.06 -4.57 -0.34
C LEU A 173 -15.52 -5.98 -0.77
N ILE A 174 -15.50 -6.29 -2.07
CA ILE A 174 -15.81 -7.63 -2.58
C ILE A 174 -14.78 -8.65 -2.10
N PHE A 175 -13.49 -8.31 -2.15
CA PHE A 175 -12.41 -9.22 -1.73
C PHE A 175 -12.13 -9.20 -0.23
N PHE A 176 -12.70 -8.27 0.53
CA PHE A 176 -12.51 -8.12 1.98
C PHE A 176 -12.71 -9.43 2.76
N PRO A 177 -13.81 -10.20 2.61
CA PRO A 177 -13.99 -11.43 3.38
C PRO A 177 -12.86 -12.45 3.14
N LEU A 178 -12.35 -12.53 1.91
CA LEU A 178 -11.25 -13.44 1.56
C LEU A 178 -9.91 -12.93 2.07
N ILE A 179 -9.60 -11.64 1.87
CA ILE A 179 -8.35 -11.01 2.33
C ILE A 179 -8.26 -11.06 3.86
N PHE A 180 -9.37 -10.78 4.55
CA PHE A 180 -9.45 -10.80 6.00
C PHE A 180 -9.27 -12.21 6.56
N LEU A 181 -9.91 -13.21 5.96
CA LEU A 181 -9.72 -14.62 6.35
C LEU A 181 -8.26 -15.06 6.18
N TYR A 182 -7.64 -14.74 5.05
CA TYR A 182 -6.22 -15.01 4.82
C TYR A 182 -5.34 -14.34 5.88
N GLN A 183 -5.62 -13.07 6.22
CA GLN A 183 -4.86 -12.33 7.23
C GLN A 183 -5.00 -12.97 8.62
N ILE A 184 -6.19 -13.47 8.99
CA ILE A 184 -6.41 -14.20 10.25
C ILE A 184 -5.59 -15.49 10.26
N LEU A 185 -5.68 -16.31 9.21
CA LEU A 185 -4.98 -17.59 9.15
C LEU A 185 -3.45 -17.40 9.16
N TYR A 186 -2.95 -16.47 8.36
CA TYR A 186 -1.53 -16.13 8.34
C TYR A 186 -1.04 -15.61 9.69
N ALA A 187 -1.82 -14.73 10.33
CA ALA A 187 -1.51 -14.24 11.67
C ALA A 187 -1.55 -15.38 12.69
N PHE A 188 -2.53 -16.29 12.63
CA PHE A 188 -2.63 -17.42 13.54
C PHE A 188 -1.39 -18.33 13.45
N PHE A 189 -1.01 -18.79 12.26
CA PHE A 189 0.15 -19.67 12.11
C PHE A 189 1.46 -19.02 12.57
N THR A 190 1.65 -17.74 12.25
CA THR A 190 2.85 -16.99 12.66
C THR A 190 2.84 -16.72 14.16
N LEU A 191 1.69 -16.31 14.70
CA LEU A 191 1.57 -15.92 16.09
C LEU A 191 1.59 -17.13 17.03
N SER A 192 1.03 -18.27 16.62
CA SER A 192 1.07 -19.50 17.43
C SER A 192 2.49 -20.02 17.59
N GLU A 193 3.31 -19.97 16.54
CA GLU A 193 4.73 -20.33 16.62
C GLU A 193 5.47 -19.35 17.53
N LEU A 194 5.21 -18.05 17.35
CA LEU A 194 5.89 -17.00 18.10
C LEU A 194 5.56 -17.03 19.59
N ILE A 195 4.28 -17.20 19.97
CA ILE A 195 3.85 -17.30 21.37
C ILE A 195 4.45 -18.55 22.03
N LYS A 196 4.45 -19.69 21.32
CA LYS A 196 4.99 -20.94 21.86
C LYS A 196 6.50 -20.84 22.10
N ARG A 197 7.22 -20.14 21.23
CA ARG A 197 8.68 -19.97 21.36
C ARG A 197 9.08 -18.91 22.37
N ARG A 198 8.35 -17.78 22.42
CA ARG A 198 8.65 -16.61 23.26
C ARG A 198 7.36 -15.95 23.74
N ARG A 199 7.00 -16.20 25.00
CA ARG A 199 5.78 -15.63 25.62
C ARG A 199 5.80 -14.10 25.75
N ASP A 200 6.97 -13.48 25.69
CA ASP A 200 7.20 -12.03 25.74
C ASP A 200 7.14 -11.34 24.37
N ALA A 201 7.09 -12.11 23.27
CA ALA A 201 7.18 -11.57 21.92
C ALA A 201 6.04 -10.61 21.55
N LEU A 202 4.84 -10.83 22.08
CA LEU A 202 3.67 -9.96 21.88
C LEU A 202 3.82 -8.58 22.51
N GLY A 203 4.62 -8.45 23.56
CA GLY A 203 4.88 -7.19 24.25
C GLY A 203 6.01 -6.36 23.61
N MET A 204 6.70 -6.91 22.60
CA MET A 204 7.80 -6.22 21.93
C MET A 204 7.28 -5.08 21.07
N ARG A 205 7.81 -3.87 21.31
CA ARG A 205 7.42 -2.68 20.56
C ARG A 205 8.23 -2.57 19.27
N ARG A 206 7.61 -2.05 18.21
CA ARG A 206 8.25 -1.73 16.92
C ARG A 206 7.77 -0.36 16.45
N TYR A 207 8.61 0.34 15.68
CA TYR A 207 8.19 1.56 15.00
C TYR A 207 6.99 1.28 14.07
N SER A 208 5.91 2.03 14.27
CA SER A 208 4.73 1.96 13.41
C SER A 208 5.02 2.49 12.01
N ASN A 209 4.25 2.05 11.01
CA ASN A 209 4.39 2.55 9.64
C ASN A 209 4.26 4.08 9.58
N TYR A 210 3.30 4.65 10.31
CA TYR A 210 3.15 6.11 10.46
C TYR A 210 4.41 6.76 11.04
N GLY A 211 4.95 6.20 12.13
CA GLY A 211 6.18 6.71 12.76
C GLY A 211 7.37 6.70 11.80
N ARG A 212 7.51 5.65 10.97
CA ARG A 212 8.57 5.56 9.95
C ARG A 212 8.51 6.70 8.94
N TYR A 213 7.31 7.07 8.47
CA TYR A 213 7.15 8.19 7.54
C TYR A 213 7.35 9.54 8.21
N ARG A 214 6.89 9.70 9.46
CA ARG A 214 6.98 10.97 10.21
C ARG A 214 8.42 11.39 10.53
N VAL A 215 9.32 10.43 10.71
CA VAL A 215 10.74 10.66 11.07
C VAL A 215 11.70 10.52 9.87
N ARG A 216 11.18 10.25 8.67
CA ARG A 216 11.98 10.08 7.46
C ARG A 216 12.49 11.43 6.96
N HIS A 217 13.76 11.50 6.59
CA HIS A 217 14.34 12.69 5.97
C HIS A 217 14.07 12.72 4.46
N PHE A 218 14.13 13.91 3.86
CA PHE A 218 14.07 14.04 2.40
C PHE A 218 15.23 13.27 1.76
N ASN A 219 14.97 12.56 0.67
CA ASN A 219 15.93 11.75 -0.08
C ASN A 219 16.64 10.63 0.71
N GLU A 220 16.09 10.22 1.85
CA GLU A 220 16.64 9.11 2.64
C GLU A 220 16.15 7.75 2.10
N LEU A 221 17.08 6.79 1.91
CA LEU A 221 16.76 5.44 1.44
C LEU A 221 16.21 4.54 2.57
N ASN A 222 15.46 3.50 2.20
CA ASN A 222 14.76 2.63 3.16
C ASN A 222 15.73 1.87 4.10
N HIS A 223 16.89 1.46 3.61
CA HIS A 223 17.88 0.73 4.41
C HIS A 223 18.61 1.67 5.39
N GLU A 224 18.91 2.90 5.00
CA GLU A 224 19.49 3.93 5.89
C GLU A 224 18.52 4.28 7.02
N LEU A 225 17.25 4.52 6.68
CA LEU A 225 16.19 4.75 7.65
C LEU A 225 16.09 3.58 8.64
N THR A 226 16.12 2.35 8.13
CA THR A 226 16.04 1.14 8.98
C THR A 226 17.27 0.99 9.87
N ALA A 227 18.46 1.27 9.37
CA ALA A 227 19.70 1.25 10.16
C ALA A 227 19.68 2.29 11.28
N ARG A 228 19.20 3.51 11.01
CA ARG A 228 19.00 4.54 12.06
C ARG A 228 17.95 4.09 13.08
N LEU A 229 16.79 3.63 12.63
CA LEU A 229 15.71 3.17 13.52
C LEU A 229 16.14 2.00 14.40
N ASN A 230 16.92 1.06 13.86
CA ASN A 230 17.44 -0.08 14.63
C ASN A 230 18.40 0.39 15.74
N ARG A 231 19.27 1.37 15.46
CA ARG A 231 20.16 1.96 16.48
C ARG A 231 19.37 2.70 17.57
N SER A 232 18.31 3.41 17.21
CA SER A 232 17.48 4.13 18.19
C SER A 232 16.51 3.23 18.96
N HIS A 233 16.18 2.04 18.45
CA HIS A 233 15.18 1.13 19.03
C HIS A 233 15.49 0.74 20.47
N VAL A 234 16.76 0.47 20.78
CA VAL A 234 17.20 0.09 22.13
C VAL A 234 16.94 1.21 23.14
N HIS A 235 17.30 2.45 22.79
CA HIS A 235 17.09 3.61 23.67
C HIS A 235 15.61 4.01 23.78
N ALA A 236 14.87 3.95 22.66
CA ALA A 236 13.44 4.23 22.65
C ALA A 236 12.66 3.23 23.52
N ASN A 237 13.02 1.95 23.48
CA ASN A 237 12.41 0.95 24.36
C ASN A 237 12.78 1.16 25.83
N ALA A 238 14.05 1.48 26.12
CA ALA A 238 14.48 1.77 27.49
C ALA A 238 13.69 2.96 28.08
N TYR A 239 13.47 4.01 27.30
CA TYR A 239 12.63 5.15 27.68
C TYR A 239 11.18 4.74 27.93
N LEU A 240 10.56 4.00 26.99
CA LEU A 240 9.16 3.58 27.14
C LEU A 240 8.95 2.61 28.31
N ASN A 241 9.94 1.81 28.67
CA ASN A 241 9.89 0.92 29.82
C ASN A 241 9.90 1.67 31.17
N GLN A 242 10.28 2.94 31.19
CA GLN A 242 10.18 3.77 32.41
C GLN A 242 8.72 4.15 32.72
N PHE A 243 7.82 4.08 31.73
CA PHE A 243 6.41 4.45 31.87
C PHE A 243 5.55 3.19 32.03
N THR A 244 5.68 2.52 33.18
CA THR A 244 4.75 1.47 33.58
C THR A 244 3.59 2.08 34.38
N SER A 245 2.35 1.76 34.01
CA SER A 245 1.19 2.25 34.76
C SER A 245 1.00 1.41 36.03
N VAL A 246 0.86 2.09 37.16
CA VAL A 246 0.73 1.46 38.50
C VAL A 246 -0.43 0.46 38.55
N LEU A 247 -1.56 0.77 37.89
CA LEU A 247 -2.71 -0.13 37.82
C LEU A 247 -2.38 -1.46 37.14
N THR A 248 -1.63 -1.44 36.02
CA THR A 248 -1.27 -2.68 35.32
C THR A 248 -0.30 -3.52 36.15
N GLU A 249 0.55 -2.89 36.96
CA GLU A 249 1.46 -3.59 37.86
C GLU A 249 0.71 -4.30 39.00
N ILE A 250 -0.25 -3.61 39.64
CA ILE A 250 -1.09 -4.20 40.69
C ILE A 250 -1.89 -5.37 40.13
N LEU A 251 -2.54 -5.18 38.98
CA LEU A 251 -3.33 -6.23 38.33
C LEU A 251 -2.46 -7.42 37.92
N ALA A 252 -1.30 -7.18 37.32
CA ALA A 252 -0.39 -8.24 36.90
C ALA A 252 0.09 -9.09 38.09
N LYS A 253 0.47 -8.45 39.22
CA LYS A 253 0.89 -9.16 40.44
C LYS A 253 -0.23 -10.04 41.00
N ASN A 254 -1.45 -9.51 41.08
CA ASN A 254 -2.59 -10.25 41.64
C ASN A 254 -3.01 -11.42 40.73
N ILE A 255 -3.08 -11.21 39.42
CA ILE A 255 -3.43 -12.26 38.46
C ILE A 255 -2.36 -13.34 38.43
N ALA A 256 -1.07 -12.96 38.44
CA ALA A 256 0.03 -13.92 38.48
C ALA A 256 0.03 -14.75 39.77
N PHE A 257 -0.31 -14.14 40.92
CA PHE A 257 -0.45 -14.85 42.18
C PHE A 257 -1.57 -15.90 42.14
N ILE A 258 -2.77 -15.50 41.68
CA ILE A 258 -3.93 -16.41 41.60
C ILE A 258 -3.65 -17.56 40.60
N ALA A 259 -3.16 -17.23 39.42
CA ALA A 259 -2.82 -18.24 38.41
C ALA A 259 -1.70 -19.18 38.88
N GLY A 260 -0.69 -18.64 39.57
CA GLY A 260 0.40 -19.42 40.16
C GLY A 260 -0.06 -20.33 41.29
N ALA A 261 -0.99 -19.89 42.14
CA ALA A 261 -1.57 -20.71 43.20
C ALA A 261 -2.37 -21.88 42.63
N ILE A 262 -3.24 -21.63 41.65
CA ILE A 262 -4.02 -22.69 40.97
C ILE A 262 -3.09 -23.67 40.26
N ALA A 263 -2.12 -23.16 39.47
CA ALA A 263 -1.18 -24.00 38.76
C ALA A 263 -0.27 -24.81 39.71
N GLY A 264 0.12 -24.24 40.85
CA GLY A 264 0.92 -24.93 41.87
C GLY A 264 0.16 -26.07 42.54
N VAL A 265 -1.12 -25.86 42.89
CA VAL A 265 -1.98 -26.92 43.43
C VAL A 265 -2.18 -28.03 42.41
N LEU A 266 -2.50 -27.68 41.15
CA LEU A 266 -2.64 -28.66 40.07
C LEU A 266 -1.34 -29.44 39.84
N ALA A 267 -0.19 -28.77 39.89
CA ALA A 267 1.11 -29.42 39.73
C ALA A 267 1.39 -30.43 40.86
N ILE A 268 1.09 -30.09 42.12
CA ILE A 268 1.25 -31.00 43.26
C ILE A 268 0.31 -32.20 43.13
N LEU A 269 -0.96 -31.97 42.78
CA LEU A 269 -1.93 -33.05 42.57
C LEU A 269 -1.49 -33.97 41.42
N SER A 270 -1.05 -33.40 40.30
CA SER A 270 -0.54 -34.18 39.16
C SER A 270 0.76 -34.94 39.46
N ALA A 271 1.55 -34.48 40.43
CA ALA A 271 2.77 -35.16 40.85
C ALA A 271 2.51 -36.26 41.89
N TRP A 272 1.40 -36.17 42.63
CA TRP A 272 0.98 -37.22 43.55
C TRP A 272 0.25 -38.34 42.78
N ASP A 273 -0.68 -37.96 41.90
CA ASP A 273 -1.54 -38.90 41.19
C ASP A 273 -1.65 -38.55 39.70
N GLU A 274 -1.30 -39.52 38.84
CA GLU A 274 -1.35 -39.38 37.38
C GLU A 274 -2.79 -39.37 36.86
N ASP A 275 -3.75 -39.92 37.63
CA ASP A 275 -5.16 -39.99 37.25
C ASP A 275 -5.84 -38.60 37.18
N VAL A 276 -5.20 -37.56 37.73
CA VAL A 276 -5.68 -36.16 37.65
C VAL A 276 -5.51 -35.57 36.23
N LEU A 277 -4.71 -36.22 35.36
CA LEU A 277 -4.45 -35.76 33.99
C LEU A 277 -5.35 -36.41 32.92
N GLN A 278 -6.14 -37.43 33.26
CA GLN A 278 -7.10 -38.09 32.37
C GLN A 278 -8.44 -37.34 32.29
#